data_AF-A0A0H5RDB7-F1
#
_entry.id   AF-A0A0H5RDB7-F1
#
_cell.length_a   1.000
_cell.length_b   1.000
_cell.length_c   1.000
_cell.angle_alpha   90.00
_cell.angle_beta   90.00
_cell.angle_gamma   90.00
#
_symmetry.space_group_name_H-M   'P 1'
#
loop_
_entity.id
_entity.type
_entity.pdbx_description
1 polymer ?
#
loop_
_entity_poly.entity_id
_entity_poly.type
_entity_poly.pdbx_seq_one_letter_code
_entity_poly.pdbx_strand_id
1 'polypeptide(L)'
;MARYSNRAQLLISIDILLRHLACIWASLFYIDEKQASQIMQSINDLVWLYAVIRSMRFLNPRRQLLESLAALNLLPMLEIDEFKQEMRVSQETFTFILSLIPGHPVFSNESANPQCEVWIQLACALERLGHYGNGSSIGRVARAKGVGYGPLRCTQRE
;
A
#
# COMPACT_ATOMS: atom_id res chain seq x y z
N MET A 1 -21.78 6.16 1.64
CA MET A 1 -20.91 6.58 2.76
C MET A 1 -19.46 6.27 2.40
N ALA A 2 -18.58 7.27 2.35
CA ALA A 2 -17.16 7.04 2.08
C ALA A 2 -16.54 6.22 3.23
N ARG A 3 -16.01 5.03 2.93
CA ARG A 3 -15.24 4.24 3.91
C ARG A 3 -13.86 4.88 4.05
N TYR A 4 -13.70 5.75 5.04
CA TYR A 4 -12.40 6.29 5.41
C TYR A 4 -11.51 5.18 5.98
N SER A 5 -10.22 5.20 5.67
CA SER A 5 -9.24 4.32 6.32
C SER A 5 -9.13 4.67 7.81
N ASN A 6 -8.77 3.71 8.67
CA ASN A 6 -8.57 3.96 10.10
C ASN A 6 -7.62 5.13 10.36
N ARG A 7 -6.58 5.30 9.51
CA ARG A 7 -5.67 6.45 9.56
C ARG A 7 -6.39 7.77 9.29
N ALA A 8 -7.21 7.83 8.26
CA ALA A 8 -7.97 9.03 7.92
C ALA A 8 -8.98 9.38 9.02
N GLN A 9 -9.69 8.38 9.57
CA GLN A 9 -10.61 8.58 10.69
C GLN A 9 -9.88 9.17 11.91
N LEU A 10 -8.73 8.59 12.26
CA LEU A 10 -7.96 9.01 13.42
C LEU A 10 -7.42 10.45 13.25
N LEU A 11 -6.91 10.80 12.07
CA LEU A 11 -6.49 12.19 11.77
C LEU A 11 -7.65 13.19 11.88
N ILE A 12 -8.85 12.82 11.42
CA ILE A 12 -10.05 13.65 11.56
C ILE A 12 -10.42 13.81 13.04
N SER A 13 -10.40 12.71 13.81
CA SER A 13 -10.68 12.74 15.24
C SER A 13 -9.71 13.63 16.00
N ILE A 14 -8.41 13.58 15.69
CA ILE A 14 -7.41 14.47 16.32
C ILE A 14 -7.67 15.94 15.96
N ASP A 15 -7.98 16.26 14.70
CA ASP A 15 -8.28 17.65 14.29
C ASP A 15 -9.46 18.23 15.07
N ILE A 16 -10.52 17.42 15.25
CA ILE A 16 -11.69 17.80 16.04
C ILE A 16 -11.30 18.04 17.51
N LEU A 17 -10.54 17.12 18.12
CA LEU A 17 -10.10 17.26 19.52
C LEU A 17 -9.22 18.50 19.72
N LEU A 18 -8.30 18.79 18.80
CA LEU A 18 -7.45 19.98 18.85
C LEU A 18 -8.26 21.27 18.84
N ARG A 19 -9.29 21.36 17.99
CA ARG A 19 -10.20 22.53 17.96
C ARG A 19 -10.93 22.71 19.29
N HIS A 20 -11.46 21.63 19.86
CA HIS A 20 -12.17 21.70 21.14
C HIS A 20 -11.24 22.11 22.29
N LEU A 21 -10.07 21.49 22.40
CA LEU A 21 -9.12 21.82 23.46
C LEU A 21 -8.59 23.25 23.32
N ALA A 22 -8.37 23.74 22.09
CA ALA A 22 -7.98 25.14 21.86
C ALA A 22 -9.06 26.13 22.37
N CYS A 23 -10.35 25.82 22.14
CA CYS A 23 -11.45 26.62 22.67
C CYS A 23 -11.49 26.60 24.20
N ILE A 24 -11.34 25.43 24.82
CA ILE A 24 -11.35 25.30 26.29
C ILE A 24 -10.15 26.02 26.89
N TRP A 25 -8.97 25.86 26.29
CA TRP A 25 -7.76 26.57 26.70
C TRP A 25 -7.96 28.08 26.67
N ALA A 26 -8.50 28.62 25.57
CA ALA A 26 -8.77 30.05 25.44
C ALA A 26 -9.76 30.56 26.50
N SER A 27 -10.75 29.76 26.88
CA SER A 27 -11.68 30.11 27.97
C SER A 27 -11.05 30.06 29.36
N LEU A 28 -10.13 29.12 29.61
CA LEU A 28 -9.52 28.90 30.92
C LEU A 28 -8.27 29.75 31.14
N PHE A 29 -7.67 30.28 30.08
CA PHE A 29 -6.40 31.01 30.13
C PHE A 29 -6.37 32.14 31.17
N TYR A 30 -7.50 32.81 31.38
CA TYR A 30 -7.62 33.92 32.35
C TYR A 30 -8.27 33.52 33.69
N ILE A 31 -8.73 32.27 33.83
CA ILE A 31 -9.52 31.80 34.99
C ILE A 31 -8.68 30.88 35.88
N ASP A 32 -8.01 29.89 35.28
CA ASP A 32 -7.22 28.89 35.99
C ASP A 32 -5.98 28.54 35.17
N GLU A 33 -4.85 29.16 35.53
CA GLU A 33 -3.56 28.97 34.87
C GLU A 33 -3.09 27.51 34.93
N LYS A 34 -3.40 26.80 36.02
CA LYS A 34 -2.96 25.40 36.20
C LYS A 34 -3.72 24.48 35.25
N GLN A 35 -5.04 24.63 35.16
CA GLN A 35 -5.85 23.87 34.19
C GLN A 35 -5.51 24.25 32.75
N ALA A 36 -5.31 25.54 32.47
CA ALA A 36 -4.87 25.99 31.14
C ALA A 36 -3.53 25.35 30.74
N SER A 37 -2.56 25.26 31.66
CA SER A 37 -1.30 24.57 31.40
C SER A 37 -1.48 23.08 31.11
N GLN A 38 -2.39 22.38 31.80
CA GLN A 38 -2.68 20.96 31.55
C GLN A 38 -3.32 20.73 30.17
N ILE A 39 -4.23 21.62 29.76
CA ILE A 39 -4.84 21.56 28.43
C ILE A 39 -3.79 21.86 27.35
N MET A 40 -2.91 22.83 27.58
CA MET A 40 -1.84 23.14 26.64
C MET A 40 -0.89 21.94 26.44
N GLN A 41 -0.56 21.21 27.51
CA GLN A 41 0.18 19.95 27.39
C GLN A 41 -0.57 18.93 26.54
N SER A 42 -1.87 18.74 26.78
CA SER A 42 -2.72 17.83 26.00
C SER A 42 -2.79 18.21 24.51
N ILE A 43 -2.84 19.52 24.20
CA ILE A 43 -2.78 20.04 22.83
C ILE A 43 -1.43 19.68 22.20
N ASN A 44 -0.31 19.93 22.89
CA ASN A 44 1.02 19.61 22.38
C ASN A 44 1.19 18.11 22.10
N ASP A 45 0.71 17.25 22.99
CA ASP A 45 0.75 15.79 22.81
C ASP A 45 -0.06 15.36 21.57
N LEU A 46 -1.24 15.94 21.36
CA LEU A 46 -2.08 15.66 20.19
C LEU A 46 -1.47 16.20 18.89
N VAL A 47 -0.82 17.38 18.92
CA VAL A 47 -0.09 17.91 17.76
C VAL A 47 1.08 16.99 17.39
N TRP A 48 1.81 16.50 18.39
CA TRP A 48 2.89 15.55 18.17
C TRP A 48 2.36 14.24 17.58
N LEU A 49 1.29 13.68 18.16
CA LEU A 49 0.64 12.48 17.65
C LEU A 49 0.12 12.67 16.22
N TYR A 50 -0.48 13.83 15.92
CA TYR A 50 -0.91 14.18 14.57
C TYR A 50 0.25 14.19 13.58
N ALA A 51 1.38 14.80 13.95
CA ALA A 51 2.57 14.85 13.10
C ALA A 51 3.14 13.45 12.83
N VAL A 52 3.21 12.60 13.87
CA VAL A 52 3.66 11.21 13.76
C VAL A 52 2.75 10.38 12.86
N ILE A 53 1.44 10.46 13.05
CA ILE A 53 0.49 9.70 12.22
C ILE A 53 0.46 10.21 10.79
N ARG A 54 0.68 11.52 10.60
CA ARG A 54 0.78 12.12 9.27
C ARG A 54 2.05 11.66 8.54
N SER A 55 3.17 11.50 9.24
CA SER A 55 4.43 11.00 8.65
C SER A 55 4.41 9.48 8.41
N MET A 56 3.59 8.73 9.13
CA MET A 56 3.41 7.30 8.90
C MET A 56 2.50 7.01 7.69
N ARG A 57 2.96 6.13 6.79
CA ARG A 57 2.14 5.61 5.67
C ARG A 57 1.10 4.59 6.15
N PHE A 58 1.42 3.82 7.19
CA PHE A 58 0.54 2.80 7.76
C PHE A 58 0.54 2.93 9.28
N LEU A 59 -0.64 2.83 9.91
CA LEU A 59 -0.78 2.86 11.37
C LEU A 59 -0.31 1.56 12.02
N ASN A 60 -0.52 0.43 11.34
CA ASN A 60 -0.17 -0.88 11.85
C ASN A 60 1.07 -1.42 11.13
N PRO A 61 1.91 -2.20 11.82
CA PRO A 61 2.96 -2.97 11.17
C PRO A 61 2.34 -3.81 10.04
N ARG A 62 2.93 -3.74 8.84
CA ARG A 62 2.51 -4.63 7.75
C ARG A 62 3.09 -6.00 8.02
N ARG A 63 2.26 -7.04 7.91
CA ARG A 63 2.73 -8.41 7.81
C ARG A 63 3.65 -8.50 6.60
N GLN A 64 4.93 -8.80 6.83
CA GLN A 64 5.83 -9.15 5.74
C GLN A 64 5.32 -10.47 5.14
N LEU A 65 5.06 -10.45 3.84
CA LEU A 65 4.96 -11.71 3.12
C LEU A 65 6.37 -12.26 2.94
N LEU A 66 6.47 -13.58 2.93
CA LEU A 66 7.66 -14.21 2.38
C LEU A 66 7.64 -13.90 0.88
N GLU A 67 8.42 -12.91 0.48
CA GLU A 67 8.56 -12.55 -0.93
C GLU A 67 9.42 -13.63 -1.59
N SER A 68 8.83 -14.37 -2.52
CA SER A 68 9.48 -15.45 -3.27
C SER A 68 8.87 -15.53 -4.65
N LEU A 69 9.66 -15.17 -5.65
CA LEU A 69 9.25 -15.23 -7.06
C LEU A 69 9.28 -16.65 -7.62
N ALA A 70 9.44 -17.69 -6.78
CA ALA A 70 9.55 -19.08 -7.22
C ALA A 70 8.38 -19.48 -8.14
N ALA A 71 7.14 -19.12 -7.80
CA ALA A 71 5.97 -19.44 -8.61
C ALA A 71 5.99 -18.73 -9.99
N LEU A 72 6.58 -17.54 -10.07
CA LEU A 72 6.72 -16.80 -11.33
C LEU A 72 7.90 -17.33 -12.17
N ASN A 73 8.99 -17.75 -11.51
CA ASN A 73 10.16 -18.33 -12.17
C ASN A 73 9.86 -19.67 -12.83
N LEU A 74 8.79 -20.36 -12.43
CA LEU A 74 8.31 -21.57 -13.08
C LEU A 74 7.48 -21.31 -14.33
N LEU A 75 6.99 -20.09 -14.57
CA LEU A 75 6.15 -19.77 -15.74
C LEU A 75 6.78 -20.21 -17.08
N PRO A 76 8.08 -20.01 -17.34
CA PRO A 76 8.69 -20.45 -18.59
C PRO A 76 8.80 -21.97 -18.74
N MET A 77 8.64 -22.72 -17.64
CA MET A 77 8.72 -24.18 -17.62
C MET A 77 7.35 -24.87 -17.78
N LEU A 78 6.26 -24.10 -17.77
CA LEU A 78 4.91 -24.63 -17.92
C LEU A 78 4.66 -25.11 -19.35
N GLU A 79 3.82 -26.13 -19.49
CA GLU A 79 3.32 -26.53 -20.81
C GLU A 79 2.43 -25.43 -21.41
N ILE A 80 2.24 -25.46 -22.74
CA ILE A 80 1.53 -24.41 -23.49
C ILE A 80 0.13 -24.15 -22.91
N ASP A 81 -0.60 -25.20 -22.56
CA ASP A 81 -1.96 -25.10 -22.04
C ASP A 81 -1.99 -24.61 -20.59
N GLU A 82 -1.02 -25.02 -19.76
CA GLU A 82 -0.85 -24.54 -18.40
C GLU A 82 -0.49 -23.04 -18.37
N PHE A 83 0.44 -22.62 -19.23
CA PHE A 83 0.80 -21.21 -19.38
C PHE A 83 -0.42 -20.38 -19.77
N LYS A 84 -1.19 -20.83 -20.77
CA LYS A 84 -2.42 -20.16 -21.19
C LYS A 84 -3.46 -20.12 -20.09
N GLN A 85 -3.58 -21.17 -19.28
CA GLN A 85 -4.52 -21.18 -18.16
C GLN A 85 -4.13 -20.16 -17.09
N GLU A 86 -2.85 -20.07 -16.78
CA GLU A 86 -2.31 -19.17 -15.75
C GLU A 86 -2.33 -17.70 -16.20
N MET A 87 -1.88 -17.44 -17.43
CA MET A 87 -1.64 -16.09 -17.96
C MET A 87 -2.79 -15.57 -18.82
N ARG A 88 -3.75 -16.42 -19.19
CA ARG A 88 -4.87 -16.16 -20.12
C ARG A 88 -4.46 -15.75 -21.54
N VAL A 89 -3.18 -15.85 -21.86
CA VAL A 89 -2.58 -15.54 -23.16
C VAL A 89 -1.53 -16.58 -23.49
N SER A 90 -1.20 -16.74 -24.78
CA SER A 90 -0.06 -17.59 -25.17
C SER A 90 1.27 -16.95 -24.80
N GLN A 91 2.34 -17.74 -24.76
CA GLN A 91 3.69 -17.25 -24.44
C GLN A 91 4.19 -16.23 -25.47
N GLU A 92 3.85 -16.42 -26.74
CA GLU A 92 4.15 -15.46 -27.81
C GLU A 92 3.42 -14.14 -27.58
N THR A 93 2.14 -14.21 -27.23
CA THR A 93 1.32 -13.03 -26.94
C THR A 93 1.84 -12.29 -25.70
N PHE A 94 2.21 -13.03 -24.66
CA PHE A 94 2.81 -12.46 -23.45
C PHE A 94 4.11 -11.71 -23.78
N THR A 95 4.99 -12.33 -24.54
CA THR A 95 6.27 -11.74 -24.96
C THR A 95 6.06 -10.52 -25.87
N PHE A 96 5.07 -10.57 -26.75
CA PHE A 96 4.68 -9.45 -27.60
C PHE A 96 4.15 -8.27 -26.77
N ILE A 97 3.28 -8.50 -25.78
CA ILE A 97 2.82 -7.43 -24.89
C ILE A 97 4.00 -6.87 -24.10
N LEU A 98 4.88 -7.74 -23.59
CA LEU A 98 6.05 -7.34 -22.82
C LEU A 98 7.01 -6.45 -23.63
N SER A 99 7.10 -6.62 -24.94
CA SER A 99 7.95 -5.76 -25.80
C SER A 99 7.33 -4.40 -26.12
N LEU A 100 6.02 -4.23 -25.92
CA LEU A 100 5.30 -2.96 -26.15
C LEU A 100 5.28 -2.03 -24.92
N ILE A 101 5.49 -2.58 -23.74
CA ILE A 101 5.48 -1.84 -22.46
C ILE A 101 6.76 -1.01 -22.17
N PRO A 102 7.98 -1.34 -22.64
CA PRO A 102 9.20 -0.64 -22.23
C PRO A 102 9.11 0.86 -22.50
N GLY A 103 9.50 1.67 -21.51
CA GLY A 103 9.46 3.13 -21.57
C GLY A 103 8.18 3.78 -21.03
N HIS A 104 7.17 3.00 -20.63
CA HIS A 104 5.97 3.57 -20.04
C HIS A 104 6.18 3.93 -18.54
N PRO A 105 5.89 5.18 -18.11
CA PRO A 105 6.22 5.68 -16.77
C PRO A 105 5.45 5.01 -15.62
N VAL A 106 4.43 4.22 -15.92
CA VAL A 106 3.71 3.44 -14.90
C VAL A 106 4.53 2.24 -14.40
N PHE A 107 5.41 1.67 -15.24
CA PHE A 107 6.18 0.46 -14.94
C PHE A 107 7.62 0.76 -14.47
N SER A 108 7.97 2.03 -14.34
CA SER A 108 9.21 2.48 -13.74
C SER A 108 8.87 3.51 -12.65
N ASN A 109 9.69 3.58 -11.59
CA ASN A 109 9.60 4.69 -10.66
C ASN A 109 11.00 5.21 -10.35
N GLU A 110 11.11 6.52 -10.11
CA GLU A 110 12.33 7.16 -9.62
C GLU A 110 12.30 7.24 -8.09
N SER A 111 11.96 6.14 -7.42
CA SER A 111 11.90 6.09 -5.96
C SER A 111 13.00 5.20 -5.40
N ALA A 112 13.40 5.48 -4.15
CA ALA A 112 14.32 4.63 -3.39
C ALA A 112 13.81 3.19 -3.15
N ASN A 113 12.59 2.87 -3.60
CA ASN A 113 12.03 1.52 -3.55
C ASN A 113 11.68 1.06 -4.96
N PRO A 114 12.55 0.28 -5.61
CA PRO A 114 12.33 -0.16 -6.98
C PRO A 114 11.04 -0.98 -7.09
N GLN A 115 10.36 -0.85 -8.22
CA GLN A 115 9.28 -1.76 -8.60
C GLN A 115 9.88 -3.08 -9.10
N CYS A 116 9.08 -4.15 -9.07
CA CYS A 116 9.43 -5.40 -9.75
C CYS A 116 9.65 -5.19 -11.24
N GLU A 117 10.40 -6.11 -11.85
CA GLU A 117 10.55 -6.20 -13.31
C GLU A 117 9.19 -6.16 -14.04
N VAL A 118 9.18 -5.54 -15.23
CA VAL A 118 7.95 -5.33 -16.02
C VAL A 118 7.19 -6.63 -16.28
N TRP A 119 7.90 -7.73 -16.54
CA TRP A 119 7.29 -9.03 -16.81
C TRP A 119 6.53 -9.58 -15.59
N ILE A 120 7.03 -9.35 -14.37
CA ILE A 120 6.35 -9.73 -13.12
C ILE A 120 5.07 -8.91 -12.96
N GLN A 121 5.16 -7.61 -13.25
CA GLN A 121 4.02 -6.71 -13.19
C GLN A 121 2.92 -7.11 -14.18
N LEU A 122 3.31 -7.45 -15.41
CA LEU A 122 2.42 -7.95 -16.43
C LEU A 122 1.78 -9.29 -16.02
N ALA A 123 2.56 -10.21 -15.46
CA ALA A 123 2.04 -11.50 -15.02
C ALA A 123 0.98 -11.37 -13.93
N CYS A 124 1.27 -10.59 -12.89
CA CYS A 124 0.29 -10.30 -11.84
C CYS A 124 -0.93 -9.54 -12.36
N ALA A 125 -0.77 -8.66 -13.35
CA ALA A 125 -1.89 -7.94 -13.95
C ALA A 125 -2.81 -8.89 -14.74
N LEU A 126 -2.25 -9.75 -15.59
CA LEU A 126 -2.99 -10.72 -16.38
C LEU A 126 -3.71 -11.75 -15.52
N GLU A 127 -3.05 -12.28 -14.47
CA GLU A 127 -3.68 -13.17 -13.50
C GLU A 127 -4.92 -12.52 -12.87
N ARG A 128 -4.81 -11.24 -12.47
CA ARG A 128 -5.94 -10.50 -11.88
C ARG A 128 -7.06 -10.26 -12.88
N LEU A 129 -6.75 -9.93 -14.14
CA LEU A 129 -7.75 -9.76 -15.19
C LEU A 129 -8.41 -11.09 -15.57
N GLY A 130 -7.69 -12.20 -15.42
CA GLY A 130 -8.17 -13.57 -15.67
C GLY A 130 -9.03 -14.17 -14.55
N HIS A 131 -9.22 -13.48 -13.44
CA HIS A 131 -10.01 -13.94 -12.31
C HIS A 131 -11.15 -12.97 -11.96
N TYR A 132 -12.29 -13.52 -11.53
CA TYR A 132 -13.44 -12.74 -11.08
C TYR A 132 -13.61 -12.81 -9.56
N GLY A 133 -14.18 -11.75 -8.98
CA GLY A 133 -14.49 -11.66 -7.55
C GLY A 133 -13.26 -11.82 -6.65
N ASN A 134 -13.34 -12.70 -5.65
CA ASN A 134 -12.27 -12.92 -4.68
C ASN A 134 -10.97 -13.46 -5.31
N GLY A 135 -11.06 -14.03 -6.53
CA GLY A 135 -9.92 -14.52 -7.28
C GLY A 135 -8.96 -13.44 -7.75
N SER A 136 -9.43 -12.20 -7.99
CA SER A 136 -8.60 -11.08 -8.44
C SER A 136 -8.09 -10.17 -7.31
N SER A 137 -8.30 -10.59 -6.06
CA SER A 137 -7.86 -9.82 -4.90
C SER A 137 -6.34 -9.69 -4.88
N ILE A 138 -5.86 -8.46 -4.67
CA ILE A 138 -4.42 -8.14 -4.56
C ILE A 138 -3.75 -9.07 -3.56
N GLY A 139 -4.42 -9.34 -2.44
CA GLY A 139 -3.83 -10.16 -1.41
C GLY A 139 -3.75 -11.66 -1.72
N ARG A 140 -4.55 -12.16 -2.66
CA ARG A 140 -4.40 -13.53 -3.16
C ARG A 140 -3.22 -13.61 -4.12
N VAL A 141 -3.17 -12.73 -5.12
CA VAL A 141 -2.08 -12.69 -6.11
C VAL A 141 -0.72 -12.45 -5.44
N ALA A 142 -0.67 -11.53 -4.47
CA ALA A 142 0.52 -11.29 -3.65
C ALA A 142 1.06 -12.55 -2.96
N ARG A 143 0.16 -13.37 -2.40
CA ARG A 143 0.53 -14.63 -1.75
C ARG A 143 0.89 -15.73 -2.74
N ALA A 144 0.15 -15.82 -3.84
CA ALA A 144 0.37 -16.85 -4.86
C ALA A 144 1.70 -16.65 -5.59
N LYS A 145 2.07 -15.40 -5.87
CA LYS A 145 3.28 -15.04 -6.63
C LYS A 145 4.44 -14.56 -5.75
N GLY A 146 4.24 -14.51 -4.43
CA GLY A 146 5.24 -14.05 -3.47
C GLY A 146 5.70 -12.61 -3.71
N VAL A 147 4.77 -11.71 -4.00
CA VAL A 147 5.01 -10.28 -4.27
C VAL A 147 4.36 -9.40 -3.21
N GLY A 148 4.90 -8.21 -2.95
CA GLY A 148 4.36 -7.28 -1.94
C GLY A 148 2.95 -6.72 -2.26
N TYR A 149 2.13 -6.47 -1.23
CA TYR A 149 0.73 -5.98 -1.33
C TYR A 149 0.54 -4.52 -1.84
N GLY A 150 1.54 -3.91 -2.50
CA GLY A 150 1.53 -2.50 -2.93
C GLY A 150 1.76 -2.33 -4.44
N PRO A 151 2.39 -1.22 -4.90
CA PRO A 151 3.15 -1.31 -6.16
C PRO A 151 4.01 -2.55 -6.03
N LEU A 152 3.93 -3.46 -7.01
CA LEU A 152 4.60 -4.75 -6.94
C LEU A 152 6.07 -4.49 -6.62
N ARG A 153 6.45 -4.83 -5.39
CA ARG A 153 7.80 -4.73 -4.87
C ARG A 153 8.32 -6.14 -4.81
N CYS A 154 9.54 -6.28 -5.31
CA CYS A 154 10.30 -7.50 -5.27
C CYS A 154 11.52 -7.14 -4.44
N THR A 155 11.60 -7.58 -3.19
CA THR A 155 12.90 -7.62 -2.53
C THR A 155 13.69 -8.74 -3.17
N GLN A 156 14.63 -8.41 -4.06
CA GLN A 156 15.71 -9.33 -4.38
C GLN A 156 16.56 -9.42 -3.12
N ARG A 157 16.38 -10.49 -2.34
CA ARG A 157 17.42 -10.91 -1.41
C ARG A 157 18.38 -11.77 -2.24
N GLU A 158 19.50 -11.17 -2.61
CA GLU A 158 20.72 -11.91 -2.97
C GLU A 158 21.18 -12.78 -1.80
#